data_AF-A0AAV5F3F3-F1
#
_entry.id   AF-A0AAV5F3F3-F1
#
_cell.length_a   1.000
_cell.length_b   1.000
_cell.length_c   1.000
_cell.angle_alpha   90.00
_cell.angle_beta   90.00
_cell.angle_gamma   90.00
#
_symmetry.space_group_name_H-M   'P 1'
#
loop_
_entity.id
_entity.type
_entity.pdbx_description
1 polymer ?
#
loop_
_entity_poly.entity_id
_entity_poly.type
_entity_poly.pdbx_seq_one_letter_code
_entity_poly.pdbx_strand_id
1 'polypeptide(L)'
;MNHWSGIQHDVNVFAGCLSKIEARNHSGCSVDDKIASACAMFKADDKSRRNFPYMHCWKILKDQPKWMDRRKHTPNLGGKRQKITNNATPLTAAISLGVGNVDGGQPSESAQERPPGKKKEKQKLRQHASIKAMEFLVAQKKEADDEKEMKKEERCKKAFALQEERISIEREKVEIKRELEEERIMNIDMSTLSYKQQQYYEMRQEEILARRLNN
;
A
#
# COMPACT_ATOMS: atom_id res chain seq x y z
N MET A 1 23.52 1.24 15.42
CA MET A 1 22.73 0.72 14.27
C MET A 1 21.51 1.62 14.13
N ASN A 2 21.35 2.33 13.01
CA ASN A 2 20.28 3.33 12.87
C ASN A 2 18.93 2.62 12.78
N HIS A 3 17.91 3.11 13.50
CA HIS A 3 16.57 2.52 13.57
C HIS A 3 15.99 2.20 12.18
N TRP A 4 16.15 3.13 11.23
CA TRP A 4 15.76 2.96 9.83
C TRP A 4 16.47 1.80 9.12
N SER A 5 17.76 1.59 9.39
CA SER A 5 18.52 0.49 8.80
C SER A 5 18.04 -0.86 9.31
N GLY A 6 17.62 -0.95 10.57
CA GLY A 6 17.03 -2.16 11.16
C GLY A 6 15.69 -2.51 10.51
N ILE A 7 14.78 -1.52 10.40
CA ILE A 7 13.50 -1.70 9.72
C ILE A 7 13.71 -2.13 8.27
N GLN A 8 14.59 -1.45 7.55
CA GLN A 8 14.90 -1.78 6.16
C GLN A 8 15.46 -3.21 6.02
N HIS A 9 16.35 -3.62 6.92
CA HIS A 9 16.90 -4.98 6.91
C HIS A 9 15.79 -6.02 7.06
N ASP A 10 15.00 -5.94 8.14
CA ASP A 10 13.95 -6.91 8.44
C ASP A 10 12.89 -6.96 7.33
N VAL A 11 12.51 -5.80 6.76
CA VAL A 11 11.57 -5.73 5.64
C VAL A 11 12.13 -6.39 4.37
N ASN A 12 13.43 -6.22 4.07
CA ASN A 12 14.07 -6.90 2.94
C ASN A 12 14.10 -8.41 3.11
N VAL A 13 14.40 -8.89 4.33
CA VAL A 13 14.40 -10.32 4.65
C VAL A 13 12.99 -10.88 4.46
N PHE A 14 11.98 -10.21 5.02
CA PHE A 14 10.58 -10.62 4.90
C PHE A 14 10.10 -10.68 3.44
N ALA A 15 10.44 -9.68 2.62
CA ALA A 15 10.12 -9.69 1.20
C ALA A 15 10.80 -10.85 0.45
N GLY A 16 12.01 -11.22 0.85
CA GLY A 16 12.71 -12.41 0.35
C GLY A 16 11.96 -13.70 0.70
N CYS A 17 11.47 -13.84 1.94
CA CYS A 17 10.62 -14.96 2.34
C CYS A 17 9.35 -15.04 1.48
N LEU A 18 8.68 -13.91 1.25
CA LEU A 18 7.47 -13.86 0.44
C LEU A 18 7.74 -14.27 -1.02
N SER A 19 8.85 -13.80 -1.60
CA SER A 19 9.28 -14.16 -2.96
C SER A 19 9.51 -15.68 -3.09
N LYS A 20 10.13 -16.30 -2.07
CA LYS A 20 10.33 -17.76 -2.03
C LYS A 20 9.00 -18.53 -1.98
N ILE A 21 7.99 -17.99 -1.29
CA ILE A 21 6.66 -18.64 -1.17
C ILE A 21 5.85 -18.47 -2.45
N GLU A 22 5.89 -17.29 -3.05
CA GLU A 22 5.25 -17.01 -4.34
C GLU A 22 5.85 -17.88 -5.45
N ALA A 23 7.17 -18.11 -5.45
CA ALA A 23 7.84 -18.98 -6.41
C ALA A 23 7.46 -20.47 -6.33
N ARG A 24 6.91 -20.93 -5.19
CA ARG A 24 6.51 -22.35 -5.02
C ARG A 24 5.18 -22.69 -5.70
N ASN A 25 4.48 -21.72 -6.30
CA ASN A 25 3.30 -21.92 -7.16
C ASN A 25 2.23 -22.87 -6.61
N HIS A 26 1.88 -22.77 -5.32
CA HIS A 26 0.74 -23.53 -4.76
C HIS A 26 -0.58 -22.95 -5.30
N SER A 27 -1.29 -23.71 -6.14
CA SER A 27 -2.64 -23.37 -6.59
C SER A 27 -3.60 -23.34 -5.40
N GLY A 28 -4.41 -22.28 -5.29
CA GLY A 28 -5.46 -22.17 -4.26
C GLY A 28 -5.06 -21.49 -2.93
N CYS A 29 -3.83 -21.01 -2.80
CA CYS A 29 -3.36 -20.32 -1.58
C CYS A 29 -3.72 -18.82 -1.64
N SER A 30 -4.43 -18.32 -0.62
CA SER A 30 -4.83 -16.90 -0.55
C SER A 30 -3.62 -15.98 -0.31
N VAL A 31 -3.80 -14.68 -0.52
CA VAL A 31 -2.74 -13.69 -0.23
C VAL A 31 -2.37 -13.70 1.25
N ASP A 32 -3.35 -13.86 2.13
CA ASP A 32 -3.13 -13.92 3.58
C ASP A 32 -2.38 -15.19 3.98
N ASP A 33 -2.64 -16.33 3.34
CA ASP A 33 -1.91 -17.58 3.57
C ASP A 33 -0.43 -17.46 3.15
N LYS A 34 -0.16 -16.75 2.05
CA LYS A 34 1.22 -16.47 1.61
C LYS A 34 1.95 -15.57 2.60
N ILE A 35 1.27 -14.57 3.16
CA ILE A 35 1.82 -13.69 4.19
C ILE A 35 2.07 -14.46 5.48
N ALA A 36 1.13 -15.31 5.92
CA ALA A 36 1.29 -16.14 7.11
C ALA A 36 2.47 -17.11 6.97
N SER A 37 2.58 -17.75 5.81
CA SER A 37 3.73 -18.61 5.46
C SER A 37 5.05 -17.82 5.47
N ALA A 38 5.04 -16.57 5.02
CA ALA A 38 6.23 -15.72 5.01
C ALA A 38 6.64 -15.31 6.42
N CYS A 39 5.69 -15.01 7.30
CA CYS A 39 5.94 -14.77 8.71
C CYS A 39 6.55 -16.00 9.40
N ALA A 40 6.03 -17.20 9.09
CA ALA A 40 6.58 -18.45 9.62
C ALA A 40 8.02 -18.70 9.14
N MET A 41 8.29 -18.45 7.86
CA MET A 41 9.63 -18.56 7.28
C MET A 41 10.60 -17.53 7.87
N PHE A 42 10.18 -16.28 8.04
CA PHE A 42 10.98 -15.23 8.68
C PHE A 42 11.37 -15.64 10.10
N LYS A 43 10.42 -16.15 10.88
CA LYS A 43 10.66 -16.64 12.25
C LYS A 43 11.60 -17.83 12.29
N ALA A 44 11.56 -18.71 11.29
CA ALA A 44 12.46 -19.86 11.19
C ALA A 44 13.89 -19.44 10.82
N ASP A 45 14.05 -18.44 9.95
CA ASP A 45 15.34 -17.93 9.49
C ASP A 45 15.99 -16.96 10.51
N ASP A 46 15.20 -16.36 11.41
CA ASP A 46 15.70 -15.47 12.47
C ASP A 46 16.36 -16.24 13.62
N LYS A 47 17.59 -15.85 13.98
CA LYS A 47 18.37 -16.49 15.07
C LYS A 47 17.67 -16.44 16.42
N SER A 48 16.89 -15.38 16.66
CA SER A 48 16.13 -15.19 17.89
C SER A 48 14.69 -15.72 17.82
N ARG A 49 14.31 -16.37 16.70
CA ARG A 49 12.96 -16.84 16.39
C ARG A 49 11.88 -15.79 16.68
N ARG A 50 12.21 -14.51 16.43
CA ARG A 50 11.27 -13.41 16.63
C ARG A 50 10.25 -13.39 15.50
N ASN A 51 9.04 -12.97 15.83
CA ASN A 51 8.04 -12.66 14.83
C ASN A 51 8.48 -11.39 14.07
N PHE A 52 8.13 -11.29 12.79
CA PHE A 52 8.38 -10.08 12.01
C PHE A 52 7.62 -8.88 12.62
N PRO A 53 8.32 -7.88 13.19
CA PRO A 53 7.67 -6.84 13.98
C PRO A 53 7.07 -5.71 13.13
N TYR A 54 7.47 -5.61 11.86
CA TYR A 54 7.16 -4.47 10.99
C TYR A 54 6.07 -4.80 9.95
N MET A 55 5.06 -5.58 10.33
CA MET A 55 3.92 -5.91 9.46
C MET A 55 3.17 -4.67 8.96
N HIS A 56 3.05 -3.64 9.80
CA HIS A 56 2.45 -2.37 9.40
C HIS A 56 3.27 -1.67 8.30
N CYS A 57 4.60 -1.62 8.45
CA CYS A 57 5.50 -1.06 7.44
C CYS A 57 5.42 -1.84 6.12
N TRP A 58 5.36 -3.17 6.18
CA TRP A 58 5.19 -4.00 4.98
C TRP A 58 3.89 -3.68 4.23
N LYS A 59 2.77 -3.52 4.93
CA LYS A 59 1.48 -3.16 4.30
C LYS A 59 1.52 -1.85 3.52
N ILE A 60 2.36 -0.90 3.94
CA ILE A 60 2.58 0.39 3.25
C ILE A 60 3.55 0.22 2.08
N LEU A 61 4.62 -0.56 2.27
CA LEU A 61 5.71 -0.69 1.30
C LEU A 61 5.43 -1.66 0.15
N LYS A 62 4.54 -2.65 0.34
CA LYS A 62 4.31 -3.74 -0.62
C LYS A 62 3.86 -3.26 -2.01
N ASP A 63 3.20 -2.11 -2.10
CA ASP A 63 2.66 -1.57 -3.35
C ASP A 63 3.60 -0.53 -4.00
N GLN A 64 4.76 -0.26 -3.39
CA GLN A 64 5.75 0.65 -3.95
C GLN A 64 6.55 -0.01 -5.10
N PRO A 65 6.99 0.74 -6.12
CA PRO A 65 7.64 0.18 -7.32
C PRO A 65 8.80 -0.78 -7.01
N LYS A 66 9.64 -0.42 -6.03
CA LYS A 66 10.79 -1.20 -5.56
C LYS A 66 10.44 -2.63 -5.11
N TRP A 67 9.22 -2.84 -4.60
CA TRP A 67 8.76 -4.11 -4.05
C TRP A 67 7.75 -4.82 -4.97
N MET A 68 7.03 -4.05 -5.79
CA MET A 68 6.14 -4.57 -6.82
C MET A 68 6.92 -5.28 -7.95
N ASP A 69 8.05 -4.73 -8.40
CA ASP A 69 8.85 -5.33 -9.47
C ASP A 69 9.52 -6.63 -9.04
N ARG A 70 9.84 -6.77 -7.75
CA ARG A 70 10.39 -8.02 -7.17
C ARG A 70 9.40 -9.18 -7.23
N ARG A 71 8.09 -8.91 -7.19
CA ARG A 71 7.04 -9.93 -7.38
C ARG A 71 6.87 -10.33 -8.85
N LYS A 72 7.19 -9.43 -9.79
CA LYS A 72 7.07 -9.68 -11.24
C LYS A 72 8.29 -10.39 -11.83
N HIS A 73 9.45 -10.26 -11.20
CA HIS A 73 10.66 -10.98 -11.59
C HIS A 73 10.74 -12.32 -10.85
N THR A 74 10.09 -13.34 -11.40
CA THR A 74 10.54 -14.73 -11.23
C THR A 74 11.89 -14.86 -11.95
N PRO A 75 13.01 -15.11 -11.24
CA PRO A 75 14.23 -15.49 -11.93
C PRO A 75 14.08 -16.96 -12.32
N ASN A 76 13.77 -17.20 -13.60
CA ASN A 76 14.29 -18.40 -14.25
C ASN A 76 15.82 -18.36 -14.04
N LEU A 77 16.35 -19.30 -13.27
CA LEU A 77 17.77 -19.58 -13.21
C LEU A 77 18.20 -20.06 -14.61
N GLY A 78 18.95 -19.23 -15.33
CA GLY A 78 19.53 -19.62 -16.61
C GLY A 78 19.94 -18.46 -17.50
N GLY A 79 20.90 -17.64 -17.03
CA GLY A 79 21.42 -16.53 -17.84
C GLY A 79 22.83 -16.17 -17.41
N LYS A 80 23.79 -16.94 -17.93
CA LYS A 80 25.24 -16.74 -17.78
C LYS A 80 25.57 -15.27 -18.12
N ARG A 81 26.17 -14.55 -17.17
CA ARG A 81 26.82 -13.26 -17.43
C ARG A 81 27.79 -13.42 -18.60
N GLN A 82 27.47 -12.84 -19.75
CA GLN A 82 28.47 -12.51 -20.76
C GLN A 82 28.75 -11.01 -20.71
N LYS A 83 29.94 -10.72 -20.22
CA LYS A 83 30.62 -9.44 -20.25
C LYS A 83 30.83 -9.07 -21.73
N ILE A 84 30.15 -8.04 -22.22
CA ILE A 84 30.48 -7.42 -23.50
C ILE A 84 31.75 -6.59 -23.27
N THR A 85 32.88 -7.09 -23.77
CA THR A 85 34.07 -6.28 -24.01
C THR A 85 34.19 -6.18 -25.52
N ASN A 86 34.21 -4.93 -25.99
CA ASN A 86 34.50 -4.56 -27.35
C ASN A 86 35.95 -4.95 -27.67
N ASN A 87 36.18 -5.58 -28.82
CA ASN A 87 37.37 -5.28 -29.61
C ASN A 87 37.16 -5.64 -31.09
N ALA A 88 37.55 -4.71 -31.96
CA ALA A 88 37.69 -4.85 -33.41
C ALA A 88 38.67 -6.00 -33.74
N THR A 89 38.73 -6.57 -34.96
CA THR A 89 39.22 -5.98 -36.23
C THR A 89 39.00 -7.06 -37.33
N PRO A 90 38.99 -6.72 -38.64
CA PRO A 90 38.35 -7.48 -39.72
C PRO A 90 39.34 -8.42 -40.42
N LEU A 91 38.83 -9.38 -41.20
CA LEU A 91 39.63 -9.99 -42.26
C LEU A 91 38.85 -10.18 -43.56
N THR A 92 39.51 -9.67 -44.57
CA THR A 92 39.21 -9.51 -45.98
C THR A 92 39.22 -10.84 -46.72
N ALA A 93 38.29 -11.02 -47.68
CA ALA A 93 38.55 -11.83 -48.87
C ALA A 93 37.76 -11.24 -50.04
N ALA A 94 38.50 -10.68 -50.99
CA ALA A 94 38.02 -10.13 -52.25
C ALA A 94 37.71 -11.23 -53.27
N ILE A 95 36.89 -10.90 -54.27
CA ILE A 95 36.98 -11.20 -55.73
C ILE A 95 35.75 -10.49 -56.35
N SER A 96 35.85 -9.30 -56.96
CA SER A 96 36.28 -8.91 -58.32
C SER A 96 35.29 -9.16 -59.48
N LEU A 97 34.88 -8.04 -60.13
CA LEU A 97 34.49 -7.80 -61.53
C LEU A 97 33.12 -8.36 -62.02
N GLY A 98 32.26 -7.63 -62.74
CA GLY A 98 32.34 -6.29 -63.32
C GLY A 98 31.11 -5.95 -64.19
N VAL A 99 31.12 -4.71 -64.73
CA VAL A 99 30.32 -4.15 -65.85
C VAL A 99 28.81 -3.94 -65.55
N GLY A 100 28.17 -2.76 -65.61
CA GLY A 100 28.44 -1.48 -66.27
C GLY A 100 27.40 -1.24 -67.38
N ASN A 101 26.39 -0.38 -67.17
CA ASN A 101 26.01 0.69 -68.11
C ASN A 101 24.92 1.64 -67.56
N VAL A 102 24.92 2.85 -68.13
CA VAL A 102 24.35 4.14 -67.71
C VAL A 102 23.04 4.53 -68.44
N ASP A 103 22.46 5.63 -67.96
CA ASP A 103 21.61 6.65 -68.66
C ASP A 103 20.09 6.52 -68.42
N GLY A 104 19.28 7.55 -68.12
CA GLY A 104 19.40 9.01 -68.01
C GLY A 104 17.98 9.61 -68.20
N GLY A 105 17.58 10.64 -67.42
CA GLY A 105 16.36 11.44 -67.71
C GLY A 105 15.41 11.77 -66.54
N GLN A 106 15.13 13.04 -66.31
CA GLN A 106 14.22 13.69 -65.32
C GLN A 106 13.32 14.70 -66.09
N PRO A 107 12.26 15.36 -65.56
CA PRO A 107 11.11 15.00 -64.68
C PRO A 107 9.73 15.31 -65.34
N SER A 108 8.60 14.77 -64.85
CA SER A 108 7.26 15.37 -65.10
C SER A 108 6.16 14.86 -64.15
N GLU A 109 5.52 15.86 -63.50
CA GLU A 109 4.20 16.01 -62.88
C GLU A 109 3.24 14.85 -62.53
N SER A 110 2.54 15.09 -61.40
CA SER A 110 1.23 14.57 -60.97
C SER A 110 1.18 13.17 -60.35
N ALA A 111 1.82 12.99 -59.19
CA ALA A 111 1.50 11.88 -58.32
C ALA A 111 0.23 12.21 -57.51
N GLN A 112 -0.95 11.88 -58.05
CA GLN A 112 -2.12 11.62 -57.22
C GLN A 112 -1.72 10.60 -56.15
N GLU A 113 -1.82 10.98 -54.88
CA GLU A 113 -1.52 10.09 -53.76
C GLU A 113 -2.45 8.87 -53.84
N ARG A 114 -1.86 7.72 -54.18
CA ARG A 114 -2.58 6.45 -54.22
C ARG A 114 -3.21 6.17 -52.85
N PRO A 115 -4.44 5.65 -52.79
CA PRO A 115 -5.14 5.43 -51.53
C PRO A 115 -4.28 4.56 -50.60
N PRO A 116 -4.30 4.83 -49.28
CA PRO A 116 -3.46 4.12 -48.33
C PRO A 116 -3.73 2.62 -48.44
N GLY A 117 -2.70 1.87 -48.82
CA GLY A 117 -2.85 0.43 -49.03
C GLY A 117 -3.40 -0.27 -47.79
N LYS A 118 -4.18 -1.34 -48.01
CA LYS A 118 -4.87 -2.18 -47.00
C LYS A 118 -4.02 -2.51 -45.75
N LYS A 119 -2.68 -2.52 -45.87
CA LYS A 119 -1.72 -2.76 -44.78
C LYS A 119 -1.65 -1.62 -43.75
N LYS A 120 -1.67 -0.34 -44.17
CA LYS A 120 -1.62 0.83 -43.26
C LYS A 120 -2.93 1.00 -42.49
N GLU A 121 -4.06 0.78 -43.16
CA GLU A 121 -5.39 0.85 -42.54
C GLU A 121 -5.58 -0.26 -41.49
N LYS A 122 -5.20 -1.51 -41.82
CA LYS A 122 -5.20 -2.63 -40.86
C LYS A 122 -4.28 -2.36 -39.65
N GLN A 123 -3.16 -1.65 -39.84
CA GLN A 123 -2.28 -1.25 -38.74
C GLN A 123 -2.92 -0.21 -37.84
N LYS A 124 -3.58 0.82 -38.40
CA LYS A 124 -4.34 1.81 -37.62
C LYS A 124 -5.48 1.15 -36.82
N LEU A 125 -6.20 0.20 -37.43
CA LEU A 125 -7.25 -0.56 -36.75
C LEU A 125 -6.69 -1.37 -35.56
N ARG A 126 -5.52 -2.00 -35.75
CA ARG A 126 -4.81 -2.73 -34.68
C ARG A 126 -4.33 -1.81 -33.56
N GLN A 127 -3.82 -0.62 -33.89
CA GLN A 127 -3.40 0.37 -32.90
C GLN A 127 -4.60 0.89 -32.10
N HIS A 128 -5.70 1.24 -32.76
CA HIS A 128 -6.92 1.68 -32.12
C HIS A 128 -7.52 0.58 -31.22
N ALA A 129 -7.55 -0.67 -31.69
CA ALA A 129 -7.96 -1.81 -30.87
C ALA A 129 -7.06 -2.01 -29.64
N SER A 130 -5.75 -1.81 -29.78
CA SER A 130 -4.80 -1.90 -28.66
C SER A 130 -4.98 -0.78 -27.65
N ILE A 131 -5.22 0.46 -28.11
CA ILE A 131 -5.52 1.62 -27.24
C ILE A 131 -6.82 1.39 -26.47
N LYS A 132 -7.90 0.98 -27.16
CA LYS A 132 -9.19 0.69 -26.54
C LYS A 132 -9.11 -0.42 -25.49
N ALA A 133 -8.31 -1.46 -25.75
CA ALA A 133 -8.07 -2.52 -24.77
C ALA A 133 -7.34 -1.99 -23.53
N MET A 134 -6.38 -1.07 -23.70
CA MET A 134 -5.65 -0.45 -22.60
C MET A 134 -6.55 0.49 -21.77
N GLU A 135 -7.40 1.28 -22.41
CA GLU A 135 -8.40 2.13 -21.75
C GLU A 135 -9.36 1.31 -20.89
N PHE A 136 -9.85 0.18 -21.40
CA PHE A 136 -10.73 -0.72 -20.67
C PHE A 136 -10.05 -1.33 -19.43
N LEU A 137 -8.78 -1.73 -19.54
CA LEU A 137 -8.01 -2.24 -18.40
C LEU A 137 -7.77 -1.15 -17.34
N VAL A 138 -7.52 0.09 -17.76
CA VAL A 138 -7.36 1.23 -16.86
C VAL A 138 -8.68 1.55 -16.15
N ALA A 139 -9.80 1.52 -16.87
CA ALA A 139 -11.13 1.75 -16.30
C ALA A 139 -11.49 0.69 -15.25
N GLN A 140 -11.32 -0.61 -15.56
CA GLN A 140 -11.55 -1.69 -14.60
C GLN A 140 -10.64 -1.57 -13.37
N LYS A 141 -9.37 -1.22 -13.58
CA LYS A 141 -8.44 -1.05 -12.46
C LYS A 141 -8.87 0.11 -11.56
N LYS A 142 -9.34 1.22 -12.14
CA LYS A 142 -9.85 2.37 -11.38
C LYS A 142 -11.09 1.98 -10.57
N GLU A 143 -12.06 1.32 -11.20
CA GLU A 143 -13.28 0.85 -10.52
C GLU A 143 -12.96 -0.10 -9.36
N ALA A 144 -12.05 -1.06 -9.56
CA ALA A 144 -11.61 -1.98 -8.52
C ALA A 144 -10.81 -1.30 -7.39
N ASP A 145 -10.12 -0.18 -7.68
CA ASP A 145 -9.42 0.60 -6.67
C ASP A 145 -10.43 1.49 -5.88
N ASP A 146 -11.43 2.08 -6.56
CA ASP A 146 -12.52 2.85 -5.93
C ASP A 146 -13.39 1.96 -5.02
N GLU A 147 -13.75 0.74 -5.45
CA GLU A 147 -14.50 -0.21 -4.62
C GLU A 147 -13.74 -0.59 -3.33
N LYS A 148 -12.41 -0.77 -3.43
CA LYS A 148 -11.57 -1.04 -2.26
C LYS A 148 -11.52 0.16 -1.32
N GLU A 149 -11.43 1.37 -1.85
CA GLU A 149 -11.43 2.59 -1.02
C GLU A 149 -12.77 2.79 -0.33
N MET A 150 -13.90 2.61 -1.02
CA MET A 150 -15.24 2.63 -0.40
C MET A 150 -15.34 1.65 0.76
N LYS A 151 -14.89 0.40 0.56
CA LYS A 151 -14.90 -0.62 1.63
C LYS A 151 -13.98 -0.28 2.80
N LYS A 152 -12.85 0.41 2.57
CA LYS A 152 -11.99 0.91 3.66
C LYS A 152 -12.66 2.06 4.39
N GLU A 153 -13.27 2.99 3.67
CA GLU A 153 -13.95 4.15 4.25
C GLU A 153 -15.12 3.70 5.13
N GLU A 154 -15.93 2.74 4.69
CA GLU A 154 -17.00 2.16 5.50
C GLU A 154 -16.47 1.54 6.80
N ARG A 155 -15.36 0.80 6.73
CA ARG A 155 -14.71 0.21 7.91
C ARG A 155 -14.20 1.28 8.87
N CYS A 156 -13.59 2.35 8.33
CA CYS A 156 -13.11 3.48 9.13
C CYS A 156 -14.27 4.23 9.78
N LYS A 157 -15.34 4.54 9.04
CA LYS A 157 -16.55 5.18 9.58
C LYS A 157 -17.17 4.36 10.71
N LYS A 158 -17.31 3.05 10.52
CA LYS A 158 -17.84 2.16 11.56
C LYS A 158 -16.95 2.13 12.81
N ALA A 159 -15.62 2.08 12.63
CA ALA A 159 -14.69 2.11 13.76
C ALA A 159 -14.74 3.44 14.53
N PHE A 160 -14.84 4.55 13.80
CA PHE A 160 -14.94 5.88 14.39
C PHE A 160 -16.25 6.06 15.17
N ALA A 161 -17.39 5.66 14.59
CA ALA A 161 -18.69 5.72 15.27
C ALA A 161 -18.69 4.93 16.59
N LEU A 162 -18.13 3.72 16.59
CA LEU A 162 -18.00 2.92 17.82
C LEU A 162 -17.09 3.59 18.87
N GLN A 163 -16.03 4.28 18.41
CA GLN A 163 -15.14 5.00 19.32
C GLN A 163 -15.81 6.23 19.92
N GLU A 164 -16.57 6.99 19.13
CA GLU A 164 -17.35 8.13 19.62
C GLU A 164 -18.41 7.68 20.62
N GLU A 165 -19.16 6.62 20.32
CA GLU A 165 -20.14 6.05 21.24
C GLU A 165 -19.49 5.61 22.56
N ARG A 166 -18.35 4.92 22.50
CA ARG A 166 -17.58 4.54 23.69
C ARG A 166 -17.17 5.74 24.52
N ILE A 167 -16.69 6.81 23.88
CA ILE A 167 -16.30 8.05 24.57
C ILE A 167 -17.52 8.72 25.19
N SER A 168 -18.66 8.74 24.50
CA SER A 168 -19.91 9.30 25.00
C SER A 168 -20.38 8.57 26.26
N ILE A 169 -20.42 7.24 26.22
CA ILE A 169 -20.79 6.41 27.37
C ILE A 169 -19.83 6.62 28.55
N GLU A 170 -18.52 6.73 28.30
CA GLU A 170 -17.54 6.97 29.37
C GLU A 170 -17.72 8.36 30.00
N ARG A 171 -18.00 9.39 29.19
CA ARG A 171 -18.31 10.74 29.69
C ARG A 171 -19.56 10.74 30.55
N GLU A 172 -20.63 10.10 30.10
CA GLU A 172 -21.87 9.98 30.87
C GLU A 172 -21.67 9.19 32.17
N LYS A 173 -20.86 8.12 32.15
CA LYS A 173 -20.50 7.40 33.38
C LYS A 173 -19.73 8.26 34.39
N VAL A 174 -18.81 9.10 33.91
CA VAL A 174 -18.08 10.04 34.77
C VAL A 174 -19.03 11.12 35.32
N GLU A 175 -19.97 11.58 34.50
CA GLU A 175 -21.03 12.51 34.90
C GLU A 175 -21.87 11.91 36.04
N ILE A 176 -22.50 10.77 35.82
CA ILE A 176 -23.34 10.08 36.81
C ILE A 176 -22.58 9.82 38.12
N LYS A 177 -21.31 9.38 38.03
CA LYS A 177 -20.48 9.16 39.23
C LYS A 177 -20.24 10.46 40.00
N ARG A 178 -20.04 11.58 39.30
CA ARG A 178 -19.91 12.88 39.94
C ARG A 178 -21.21 13.28 40.61
N GLU A 179 -22.35 13.12 39.95
CA GLU A 179 -23.66 13.46 40.54
C GLU A 179 -23.94 12.64 41.80
N LEU A 180 -23.68 11.33 41.78
CA LEU A 180 -23.85 10.48 42.95
C LEU A 180 -22.94 10.87 44.12
N GLU A 181 -21.69 11.25 43.85
CA GLU A 181 -20.78 11.73 44.91
C GLU A 181 -21.19 13.11 45.43
N GLU A 182 -21.67 13.99 44.56
CA GLU A 182 -22.22 15.29 44.97
C GLU A 182 -23.47 15.11 45.83
N GLU A 183 -24.39 14.23 45.45
CA GLU A 183 -25.57 13.88 46.24
C GLU A 183 -25.16 13.28 47.60
N ARG A 184 -24.16 12.39 47.62
CA ARG A 184 -23.60 11.86 48.87
C ARG A 184 -23.08 12.98 49.78
N ILE A 185 -22.34 13.95 49.22
CA ILE A 185 -21.79 15.09 49.96
C ILE A 185 -22.90 16.00 50.50
N MET A 186 -23.94 16.28 49.69
CA MET A 186 -25.08 17.10 50.10
C MET A 186 -25.90 16.44 51.22
N ASN A 187 -25.95 15.10 51.24
CA ASN A 187 -26.76 14.33 52.20
C ASN A 187 -25.99 13.86 53.44
N ILE A 188 -24.73 14.25 53.63
CA ILE A 188 -23.96 13.89 54.84
C ILE A 188 -24.58 14.55 56.07
N ASP A 189 -24.82 13.74 57.11
CA ASP A 189 -25.25 14.24 58.42
C ASP A 189 -24.06 14.85 59.19
N MET A 190 -24.11 16.17 59.33
CA MET A 190 -23.07 16.99 59.92
C MET A 190 -23.04 16.89 61.45
N SER A 191 -24.14 16.50 62.09
CA SER A 191 -24.25 16.46 63.55
C SER A 191 -23.30 15.44 64.20
N THR A 192 -22.89 14.43 63.43
CA THR A 192 -22.01 13.35 63.89
C THR A 192 -20.52 13.60 63.62
N LEU A 193 -20.19 14.67 62.90
CA LEU A 193 -18.83 14.97 62.43
C LEU A 193 -18.07 15.88 63.39
N SER A 194 -16.73 15.79 63.36
CA SER A 194 -15.89 16.76 64.07
C SER A 194 -15.98 18.15 63.43
N TYR A 195 -15.71 19.20 64.21
CA TYR A 195 -15.75 20.60 63.73
C TYR A 195 -14.96 20.83 62.42
N LYS A 196 -13.74 20.26 62.31
CA LYS A 196 -12.93 20.40 61.08
C LYS A 196 -13.57 19.70 59.87
N GLN A 197 -14.22 18.55 60.08
CA GLN A 197 -14.92 17.84 59.02
C GLN A 197 -16.20 18.58 58.60
N GLN A 198 -16.92 19.16 59.56
CA GLN A 198 -18.09 20.00 59.27
C GLN A 198 -17.70 21.15 58.35
N GLN A 199 -16.68 21.94 58.69
CA GLN A 199 -16.24 23.04 57.82
C GLN A 199 -15.83 22.59 56.41
N TYR A 200 -15.17 21.43 56.30
CA TYR A 200 -14.79 20.88 55.00
C TYR A 200 -16.01 20.54 54.12
N TYR A 201 -17.01 19.87 54.69
CA TYR A 201 -18.21 19.49 53.93
C TYR A 201 -19.13 20.67 53.65
N GLU A 202 -19.25 21.64 54.55
CA GLU A 202 -19.97 22.91 54.29
C GLU A 202 -19.40 23.62 53.05
N MET A 203 -18.08 23.81 53.02
CA MET A 203 -17.38 24.41 51.87
C MET A 203 -17.60 23.59 50.59
N ARG A 204 -17.56 22.26 50.66
CA ARG A 204 -17.82 21.40 49.48
C ARG A 204 -19.26 21.47 49.00
N GLN A 205 -20.24 21.57 49.90
CA GLN A 205 -21.64 21.77 49.54
C GLN A 205 -21.84 23.12 48.83
N GLU A 206 -21.24 24.19 49.34
CA GLU A 206 -21.25 25.51 48.68
C GLU A 206 -20.63 25.46 47.28
N GLU A 207 -19.47 24.81 47.11
CA GLU A 207 -18.84 24.63 45.79
C GLU A 207 -19.72 23.84 44.81
N ILE A 208 -20.45 22.84 45.29
CA ILE A 208 -21.39 22.05 44.48
C ILE A 208 -22.56 22.93 44.04
N LEU A 209 -23.18 23.66 44.98
CA LEU A 209 -24.29 24.57 44.69
C LEU A 209 -23.88 25.66 43.69
N ALA A 210 -22.72 26.29 43.89
CA ALA A 210 -22.19 27.30 42.98
C ALA A 210 -21.95 26.76 41.56
N ARG A 211 -21.39 25.54 41.43
CA ARG A 211 -21.21 24.90 40.11
C ARG A 211 -22.53 24.56 39.43
N ARG A 212 -23.56 24.16 40.18
CA ARG A 212 -24.89 23.85 39.65
C ARG A 212 -25.68 25.11 39.27
N LEU A 213 -25.43 26.25 39.92
CA LEU A 213 -26.03 27.54 39.59
C LEU A 213 -25.39 28.22 38.36
N ASN A 214 -24.12 27.91 38.08
CA ASN A 214 -23.35 28.52 36.99
C ASN A 214 -23.32 27.69 35.68
N ASN A 215 -23.84 26.47 35.70
CA ASN A 215 -24.00 25.59 34.53
C ASN A 215 -25.43 25.63 34.01
#